data_AF-A0A4U9W3R9-F1
#
_entry.id   AF-A0A4U9W3R9-F1
#
_cell.length_a   1.000
_cell.length_b   1.000
_cell.length_c   1.000
_cell.angle_alpha   90.00
_cell.angle_beta   90.00
_cell.angle_gamma   90.00
#
_symmetry.space_group_name_H-M   'P 1'
#
loop_
_entity.id
_entity.type
_entity.pdbx_description
1 polymer ?
#
loop_
_entity_poly.entity_id
_entity_poly.type
_entity_poly.pdbx_seq_one_letter_code
_entity_poly.pdbx_strand_id
1 'polypeptide(L)'
;MLRWHGSGRRSQGSCGDAAGRWQNAHRLRLPPRLRTWLLSVDENDTPTGLHANRYEFWLYRQIRKRLEAGELYLDDSLQHRHLSDELVSVEEKADILAQMDIPFLRTPVEQQLDELTRELHEQWIVFNRELKQGKLSHLEFDHDTQRLSWRKSDTTGQSDSVTDFYSQLPLCELADIFRFVNQRCQFLSALTPLQPLYVKTGADADSLMAVIMAQAMNHGNLTMSQTSDIPYHALNDSYEQYLRLSTLKAACDCIGDGIKTLPVFPYYSQELGELYGAVDGQKFSVERPTIKARASKKYFGLGKGVVAYTLLCNHIPLNGYLIGAHEYEAHHVFDIWYRNTSGIVPTAITGDMHSINRANFAILHWFGLRFEPRFTSTEDMLKELYCAGDPERYKKCLIQPVGQINQQVYHR
;
A
#
# COMPACT_ATOMS: atom_id res chain seq x y z
N MET A 1 22.48 32.62 3.54
CA MET A 1 22.60 34.02 3.99
C MET A 1 21.25 34.67 3.76
N LEU A 2 20.35 34.64 4.76
CA LEU A 2 19.01 35.21 4.66
C LEU A 2 19.13 36.74 4.58
N ARG A 3 18.87 37.34 3.42
CA ARG A 3 18.80 38.81 3.27
C ARG A 3 17.37 39.25 3.58
N TRP A 4 17.23 39.97 4.69
CA TRP A 4 16.03 40.72 5.04
C TRP A 4 16.15 42.13 4.40
N HIS A 5 15.27 42.47 3.46
CA HIS A 5 15.14 43.85 2.97
C HIS A 5 14.11 44.60 3.82
N GLY A 6 14.60 45.31 4.84
CA GLY A 6 13.84 46.29 5.60
C GLY A 6 14.28 47.71 5.24
N SER A 7 13.36 48.50 4.71
CA SER A 7 13.51 49.93 4.39
C SER A 7 14.07 50.73 5.57
N GLY A 8 15.09 51.55 5.33
CA GLY A 8 15.82 52.27 6.35
C GLY A 8 15.04 53.40 7.02
N ARG A 9 15.01 53.36 8.35
CA ARG A 9 15.15 54.53 9.23
C ARG A 9 15.99 54.12 10.44
N ARG A 10 17.20 54.67 10.54
CA ARG A 10 18.08 54.52 11.71
C ARG A 10 17.50 55.32 12.86
N SER A 11 17.04 54.66 13.92
CA SER A 11 16.99 55.26 15.26
C SER A 11 18.21 54.77 16.03
N GLN A 12 19.18 55.65 16.26
CA GLN A 12 20.25 55.42 17.24
C GLN A 12 19.60 55.37 18.63
N GLY A 13 19.67 54.21 19.29
CA GLY A 13 19.32 54.02 20.69
C GLY A 13 20.43 53.20 21.35
N SER A 14 20.99 53.72 22.43
CA SER A 14 22.14 53.16 23.14
C SER A 14 21.82 51.80 23.80
N CYS A 15 22.86 51.02 24.11
CA CYS A 15 22.80 49.71 24.77
C CYS A 15 22.12 49.67 26.16
N GLY A 16 21.49 50.76 26.64
CA GLY A 16 20.78 50.81 27.92
C GLY A 16 19.31 50.35 27.87
N ASP A 17 18.68 50.33 26.69
CA ASP A 17 17.21 50.15 26.57
C ASP A 17 16.74 48.71 26.30
N ALA A 18 17.63 47.72 26.39
CA ALA A 18 17.25 46.32 26.20
C ALA A 18 16.49 45.73 27.40
N ALA A 19 16.66 46.28 28.61
CA ALA A 19 16.01 45.78 29.82
C ALA A 19 14.51 46.13 29.88
N GLY A 20 14.10 47.27 29.33
CA GLY A 20 12.70 47.75 29.40
C GLY A 20 11.73 47.02 28.45
N ARG A 21 12.21 46.34 27.41
CA ARG A 21 11.33 45.64 26.45
C ARG A 21 10.84 44.27 26.93
N TRP A 22 11.44 43.72 27.98
CA TRP A 22 11.09 42.38 28.50
C TRP A 22 10.05 42.39 29.61
N GLN A 23 9.67 43.55 30.16
CA GLN A 23 8.59 43.68 31.15
C GLN A 23 7.20 43.28 30.61
N ASN A 24 7.09 43.02 29.30
CA ASN A 24 5.87 42.51 28.66
C ASN A 24 5.92 41.00 28.32
N ALA A 25 6.80 40.21 28.97
CA ALA A 25 6.89 38.75 28.78
C ALA A 25 5.57 37.99 29.02
N HIS A 26 4.62 38.58 29.77
CA HIS A 26 3.26 38.04 29.93
C HIS A 26 2.47 37.91 28.61
N ARG A 27 2.92 38.53 27.50
CA ARG A 27 2.28 38.41 26.17
C ARG A 27 2.79 37.26 25.30
N LEU A 28 3.89 36.59 25.67
CA LEU A 28 4.34 35.40 24.95
C LEU A 28 3.47 34.21 25.37
N ARG A 29 2.62 33.71 24.45
CA ARG A 29 1.79 32.50 24.66
C ARG A 29 2.67 31.25 24.72
N LEU A 30 3.42 31.10 25.83
CA LEU A 30 4.22 29.91 26.10
C LEU A 30 3.36 28.83 26.74
N PRO A 31 3.52 27.55 26.33
CA PRO A 31 2.83 26.43 26.95
C PRO A 31 3.09 26.41 28.47
N PRO A 32 2.05 26.30 29.33
CA PRO A 32 2.21 26.40 30.79
C PRO A 32 3.28 25.46 31.36
N ARG A 33 3.35 24.22 30.83
CA ARG A 33 4.32 23.20 31.24
C ARG A 33 5.79 23.56 30.95
N LEU A 34 6.05 24.48 30.02
CA LEU A 34 7.40 24.87 29.63
C LEU A 34 7.86 26.18 30.28
N ARG A 35 6.96 26.92 30.93
CA ARG A 35 7.26 28.20 31.57
C ARG A 35 8.33 28.06 32.65
N THR A 36 8.27 27.01 33.47
CA THR A 36 9.25 26.70 34.52
C THR A 36 10.67 26.48 33.99
N TRP A 37 10.81 26.06 32.73
CA TRP A 37 12.11 25.76 32.12
C TRP A 37 12.67 26.91 31.30
N LEU A 38 11.78 27.76 30.78
CA LEU A 38 12.10 28.83 29.85
C LEU A 38 12.20 30.20 30.55
N LEU A 39 11.49 30.42 31.65
CA LEU A 39 11.49 31.68 32.39
C LEU A 39 12.35 31.55 33.65
N SER A 40 13.05 32.62 34.00
CA SER A 40 13.56 32.83 35.36
C SER A 40 12.45 33.51 36.16
N VAL A 41 12.21 33.04 37.38
CA VAL A 41 11.24 33.61 38.31
C VAL A 41 11.97 34.20 39.53
N ASP A 42 11.41 35.24 40.12
CA ASP A 42 11.86 35.76 41.43
C ASP A 42 11.24 34.98 42.61
N GLU A 43 11.57 35.38 43.84
CA GLU A 43 11.06 34.80 45.08
C GLU A 43 9.53 34.86 45.22
N ASN A 44 8.85 35.71 44.44
CA ASN A 44 7.39 35.85 44.40
C ASN A 44 6.74 35.12 43.20
N ASP A 45 7.49 34.24 42.54
CA ASP A 45 7.05 33.47 41.36
C ASP A 45 6.68 34.36 40.15
N THR A 46 7.22 35.58 40.11
CA THR A 46 7.03 36.55 39.03
C THR A 46 8.12 36.37 37.96
N PRO A 47 7.79 36.30 36.66
CA PRO A 47 8.79 36.12 35.61
C PRO A 47 9.73 37.33 35.50
N THR A 48 10.99 37.16 35.85
CA THR A 48 12.02 38.21 35.81
C THR A 48 12.84 38.21 34.52
N GLY A 49 12.84 37.10 33.78
CA GLY A 49 13.65 36.96 32.57
C GLY A 49 13.37 35.67 31.80
N LEU A 50 13.95 35.57 30.60
CA LEU A 50 13.85 34.41 29.73
C LEU A 50 15.23 33.79 29.56
N HIS A 51 15.35 32.48 29.74
CA HIS A 51 16.56 31.73 29.44
C HIS A 51 16.76 31.64 27.92
N ALA A 52 17.46 32.61 27.34
CA ALA A 52 17.65 32.77 25.89
C ALA A 52 18.09 31.47 25.19
N ASN A 53 19.10 30.78 25.70
CA ASN A 53 19.62 29.54 25.10
C ASN A 53 18.56 28.41 25.05
N ARG A 54 17.74 28.29 26.11
CA ARG A 54 16.69 27.26 26.17
C ARG A 54 15.50 27.62 25.28
N TYR A 55 15.19 28.91 25.20
CA TYR A 55 14.16 29.42 24.32
C TYR A 55 14.54 29.24 22.84
N GLU A 56 15.80 29.49 22.48
CA GLU A 56 16.33 29.25 21.14
C GLU A 56 16.20 27.78 20.73
N PHE A 57 16.60 26.85 21.60
CA PHE A 57 16.46 25.42 21.31
C PHE A 57 14.98 24.99 21.19
N TRP A 58 14.11 25.55 22.02
CA TRP A 58 12.67 25.32 21.91
C TRP A 58 12.13 25.84 20.57
N LEU A 59 12.57 27.03 20.14
CA LEU A 59 12.20 27.60 18.84
C LEU A 59 12.64 26.71 17.68
N TYR A 60 13.89 26.22 17.68
CA TYR A 60 14.35 25.26 16.66
C TYR A 60 13.51 23.98 16.64
N ARG A 61 13.12 23.47 17.81
CA ARG A 61 12.22 22.32 17.90
C ARG A 61 10.83 22.61 17.34
N GLN A 62 10.30 23.83 17.54
CA GLN A 62 9.03 24.22 16.93
C GLN A 62 9.16 24.38 15.40
N ILE A 63 10.23 25.02 14.90
CA ILE A 63 10.47 25.16 13.46
C ILE A 63 10.57 23.79 12.81
N ARG A 64 11.38 22.88 13.38
CA ARG A 64 11.48 21.51 12.91
C ARG A 64 10.13 20.81 12.88
N LYS A 65 9.36 20.90 13.98
CA LYS A 65 8.02 20.29 14.05
C LYS A 65 7.09 20.84 12.97
N ARG A 66 7.15 22.14 12.69
CA ARG A 66 6.32 22.80 11.66
C ARG A 66 6.79 22.46 10.24
N LEU A 67 8.09 22.32 10.00
CA LEU A 67 8.63 21.78 8.75
C LEU A 67 8.19 20.34 8.52
N GLU A 68 8.26 19.49 9.55
CA GLU A 68 7.81 18.09 9.51
C GLU A 68 6.29 17.96 9.33
N ALA A 69 5.52 18.89 9.90
CA ALA A 69 4.07 18.95 9.74
C ALA A 69 3.61 19.59 8.42
N GLY A 70 4.54 20.16 7.64
CA GLY A 70 4.19 20.96 6.46
C GLY A 70 3.42 22.24 6.80
N GLU A 71 3.64 22.86 7.95
CA GLU A 71 3.11 24.20 8.25
C GLU A 71 4.09 25.32 7.84
N LEU A 72 5.37 24.98 7.74
CA LEU A 72 6.44 25.87 7.31
C LEU A 72 7.09 25.26 6.08
N TYR A 73 7.32 26.09 5.07
CA TYR A 73 7.82 25.65 3.78
C TYR A 73 9.04 26.47 3.38
N LEU A 74 9.84 25.88 2.50
CA LEU A 74 11.04 26.47 1.92
C LEU A 74 10.96 26.26 0.41
N ASP A 75 10.75 27.34 -0.33
CA ASP A 75 10.51 27.31 -1.78
C ASP A 75 11.64 26.59 -2.54
N ASP A 76 12.89 26.76 -2.10
CA ASP A 76 14.08 26.14 -2.71
C ASP A 76 14.45 24.75 -2.15
N SER A 77 13.65 24.20 -1.22
CA SER A 77 13.89 22.84 -0.72
C SER A 77 13.30 21.81 -1.68
N LEU A 78 13.85 20.59 -1.76
CA LEU A 78 13.15 19.48 -2.41
C LEU A 78 12.24 18.71 -1.45
N GLN A 79 12.47 18.83 -0.14
CA GLN A 79 11.78 18.03 0.88
C GLN A 79 10.69 18.81 1.64
N HIS A 80 10.77 20.15 1.64
CA HIS A 80 9.86 21.01 2.40
C HIS A 80 9.23 22.10 1.51
N ARG A 81 8.91 21.77 0.24
CA ARG A 81 8.17 22.70 -0.63
C ARG A 81 6.73 22.85 -0.17
N HIS A 82 6.10 23.93 -0.61
CA HIS A 82 4.69 24.12 -0.40
C HIS A 82 3.90 23.07 -1.20
N LEU A 83 2.93 22.40 -0.57
CA LEU A 83 2.15 21.33 -1.21
C LEU A 83 1.44 21.81 -2.49
N SER A 84 1.01 23.07 -2.54
CA SER A 84 0.37 23.63 -3.74
C SER A 84 1.27 23.62 -4.97
N ASP A 85 2.59 23.58 -4.81
CA ASP A 85 3.52 23.49 -5.95
C ASP A 85 3.44 22.12 -6.64
N GLU A 86 2.96 21.08 -5.95
CA GLU A 86 2.73 19.75 -6.49
C GLU A 86 1.28 19.55 -6.97
N LEU A 87 0.39 20.49 -6.65
CA LEU A 87 -1.00 20.46 -7.09
C LEU A 87 -1.16 21.12 -8.45
N VAL A 88 -2.15 20.62 -9.19
CA VAL A 88 -2.63 21.24 -10.42
C VAL A 88 -3.21 22.61 -10.09
N SER A 89 -3.02 23.58 -11.00
CA SER A 89 -3.66 24.89 -10.89
C SER A 89 -5.20 24.78 -10.81
N VAL A 90 -5.86 25.76 -10.19
CA VAL A 90 -7.33 25.73 -10.06
C VAL A 90 -8.00 25.82 -11.43
N GLU A 91 -7.35 26.50 -12.37
CA GLU A 91 -7.77 26.70 -13.74
C GLU A 91 -7.75 25.39 -14.54
N GLU A 92 -6.69 24.59 -14.41
CA GLU A 92 -6.54 23.31 -15.11
C GLU A 92 -7.32 22.16 -14.46
N LYS A 93 -7.77 22.34 -13.22
CA LYS A 93 -8.44 21.30 -12.42
C LYS A 93 -9.60 20.64 -13.18
N ALA A 94 -10.46 21.41 -13.82
CA ALA A 94 -11.64 20.87 -14.50
C ALA A 94 -11.26 19.95 -15.67
N ASP A 95 -10.29 20.37 -16.48
CA ASP A 95 -9.82 19.62 -17.65
C ASP A 95 -9.10 18.34 -17.22
N ILE A 96 -8.27 18.40 -16.17
CA ILE A 96 -7.58 17.21 -15.66
C ILE A 96 -8.57 16.23 -15.03
N LEU A 97 -9.55 16.69 -14.26
CA LEU A 97 -10.58 15.81 -13.70
C LEU A 97 -11.39 15.13 -14.82
N ALA A 98 -11.69 15.83 -15.90
CA ALA A 98 -12.35 15.25 -17.07
C ALA A 98 -11.46 14.18 -17.75
N GLN A 99 -10.15 14.39 -17.83
CA GLN A 99 -9.20 13.42 -18.41
C GLN A 99 -9.00 12.18 -17.54
N MET A 100 -9.02 12.33 -16.21
CA MET A 100 -8.85 11.21 -15.27
C MET A 100 -10.03 10.23 -15.32
N ASP A 101 -11.21 10.71 -15.70
CA ASP A 101 -12.43 9.92 -15.90
C ASP A 101 -12.85 9.06 -14.70
N ILE A 102 -12.48 9.46 -13.48
CA ILE A 102 -12.78 8.72 -12.25
C ILE A 102 -14.24 8.98 -11.85
N PRO A 103 -15.11 7.94 -11.80
CA PRO A 103 -16.54 8.12 -11.53
C PRO A 103 -16.84 8.84 -10.21
N PHE A 104 -16.08 8.52 -9.15
CA PHE A 104 -16.26 9.12 -7.83
C PHE A 104 -16.11 10.65 -7.84
N LEU A 105 -15.18 11.17 -8.65
CA LEU A 105 -14.84 12.61 -8.69
C LEU A 105 -15.84 13.46 -9.50
N ARG A 106 -16.79 12.83 -10.19
CA ARG A 106 -17.80 13.55 -10.99
C ARG A 106 -18.92 14.16 -10.15
N THR A 107 -19.13 13.61 -8.95
CA THR A 107 -20.18 14.04 -8.02
C THR A 107 -19.56 14.90 -6.91
N PRO A 108 -20.26 15.93 -6.41
CA PRO A 108 -19.82 16.69 -5.24
C PRO A 108 -19.54 15.78 -4.04
N VAL A 109 -18.52 16.13 -3.25
CA VAL A 109 -18.06 15.31 -2.11
C VAL A 109 -19.16 15.19 -1.04
N GLU A 110 -19.96 16.23 -0.83
CA GLU A 110 -21.04 16.22 0.15
C GLU A 110 -22.08 15.13 -0.19
N GLN A 111 -22.45 15.04 -1.47
CA GLN A 111 -23.40 14.03 -1.93
C GLN A 111 -22.82 12.61 -1.83
N GLN A 112 -21.53 12.44 -2.13
CA GLN A 112 -20.83 11.15 -1.96
C GLN A 112 -20.82 10.72 -0.48
N LEU A 113 -20.53 11.65 0.44
CA LEU A 113 -20.50 11.39 1.88
C LEU A 113 -21.90 11.07 2.43
N ASP A 114 -22.94 11.73 1.94
CA ASP A 114 -24.33 11.43 2.30
C ASP A 114 -24.73 10.02 1.84
N GLU A 115 -24.33 9.62 0.63
CA GLU A 115 -24.58 8.28 0.09
C GLU A 115 -23.86 7.19 0.90
N LEU A 116 -22.57 7.37 1.20
CA LEU A 116 -21.80 6.46 2.05
C LEU A 116 -22.34 6.39 3.48
N THR A 117 -22.83 7.52 4.01
CA THR A 117 -23.48 7.59 5.34
C THR A 117 -24.76 6.76 5.37
N ARG A 118 -25.58 6.85 4.31
CA ARG A 118 -26.79 6.06 4.16
C ARG A 118 -26.45 4.57 4.01
N GLU A 119 -25.48 4.24 3.15
CA GLU A 119 -25.04 2.85 2.94
C GLU A 119 -24.56 2.23 4.26
N LEU A 120 -23.72 2.92 5.03
CA LEU A 120 -23.24 2.47 6.32
C LEU A 120 -24.39 2.20 7.30
N HIS A 121 -25.41 3.08 7.33
CA HIS A 121 -26.59 2.89 8.17
C HIS A 121 -27.40 1.65 7.78
N GLU A 122 -27.61 1.44 6.48
CA GLU A 122 -28.30 0.27 5.94
C GLU A 122 -27.55 -1.02 6.25
N GLN A 123 -26.22 -1.03 6.06
CA GLN A 123 -25.35 -2.16 6.41
C GLN A 123 -25.45 -2.51 7.90
N TRP A 124 -25.47 -1.52 8.80
CA TRP A 124 -25.68 -1.76 10.23
C TRP A 124 -27.02 -2.45 10.53
N ILE A 125 -28.10 -2.02 9.89
CA ILE A 125 -29.43 -2.61 10.08
C ILE A 125 -29.46 -4.05 9.54
N VAL A 126 -28.95 -4.26 8.32
CA VAL A 126 -28.91 -5.56 7.66
C VAL A 126 -28.07 -6.54 8.48
N PHE A 127 -26.85 -6.17 8.85
CA PHE A 127 -25.94 -6.97 9.65
C PHE A 127 -26.59 -7.40 10.97
N ASN A 128 -27.17 -6.45 11.73
CA ASN A 128 -27.81 -6.78 13.00
C ASN A 128 -29.02 -7.72 12.82
N ARG A 129 -29.83 -7.52 11.78
CA ARG A 129 -30.98 -8.39 11.47
C ARG A 129 -30.51 -9.80 11.14
N GLU A 130 -29.49 -9.94 10.30
CA GLU A 130 -28.97 -11.24 9.86
C GLU A 130 -28.23 -11.97 10.99
N LEU A 131 -27.50 -11.25 11.83
CA LEU A 131 -26.86 -11.79 13.03
C LEU A 131 -27.91 -12.34 14.00
N LYS A 132 -28.99 -11.59 14.27
CA LYS A 132 -30.11 -12.05 15.12
C LYS A 132 -30.83 -13.27 14.56
N GLN A 133 -30.90 -13.39 13.24
CA GLN A 133 -31.54 -14.51 12.56
C GLN A 133 -30.60 -15.72 12.40
N GLY A 134 -29.33 -15.60 12.78
CA GLY A 134 -28.33 -16.66 12.59
C GLY A 134 -28.04 -16.98 11.12
N LYS A 135 -28.28 -16.03 10.21
CA LYS A 135 -28.07 -16.22 8.76
C LYS A 135 -26.60 -16.16 8.35
N LEU A 136 -25.77 -15.51 9.15
CA LEU A 136 -24.34 -15.34 8.90
C LEU A 136 -23.62 -16.67 9.20
N SER A 137 -23.43 -17.49 8.18
CA SER A 137 -22.86 -18.85 8.27
C SER A 137 -21.43 -18.88 8.84
N HIS A 138 -20.66 -17.82 8.64
CA HIS A 138 -19.24 -17.73 9.01
C HIS A 138 -18.99 -17.04 10.36
N LEU A 139 -20.05 -16.51 10.99
CA LEU A 139 -19.95 -15.81 12.27
C LEU A 139 -20.81 -16.53 13.32
N GLU A 140 -20.33 -16.53 14.55
CA GLU A 140 -21.05 -17.05 15.70
C GLU A 140 -21.11 -15.98 16.78
N PHE A 141 -22.30 -15.78 17.34
CA PHE A 141 -22.53 -14.83 18.41
C PHE A 141 -22.92 -15.60 19.67
N ASP A 142 -22.07 -15.50 20.69
CA ASP A 142 -22.34 -16.05 22.01
C ASP A 142 -23.18 -15.05 22.80
N HIS A 143 -24.42 -15.44 23.13
CA HIS A 143 -25.36 -14.62 23.87
C HIS A 143 -24.99 -14.45 25.35
N ASP A 144 -24.24 -15.38 25.94
CA ASP A 144 -23.85 -15.34 27.35
C ASP A 144 -22.62 -14.45 27.54
N THR A 145 -21.62 -14.60 26.67
CA THR A 145 -20.40 -13.78 26.74
C THR A 145 -20.47 -12.49 25.92
N GLN A 146 -21.52 -12.30 25.11
CA GLN A 146 -21.70 -11.18 24.18
C GLN A 146 -20.52 -11.04 23.20
N ARG A 147 -19.92 -12.17 22.81
CA ARG A 147 -18.75 -12.20 21.92
C ARG A 147 -19.11 -12.68 20.54
N LEU A 148 -18.55 -12.00 19.54
CA LEU A 148 -18.59 -12.42 18.15
C LEU A 148 -17.30 -13.18 17.82
N SER A 149 -17.42 -14.38 17.26
CA SER A 149 -16.29 -15.20 16.84
C SER A 149 -16.47 -15.69 15.40
N TRP A 150 -15.35 -16.02 14.74
CA TRP A 150 -15.39 -16.69 13.46
C TRP A 150 -15.79 -18.15 13.67
N ARG A 151 -16.81 -18.62 12.97
CA ARG A 151 -17.14 -20.04 12.93
C ARG A 151 -16.01 -20.76 12.19
N LYS A 152 -15.25 -21.59 12.91
CA LYS A 152 -14.26 -22.46 12.28
C LYS A 152 -15.03 -23.55 11.53
N SER A 153 -15.02 -23.49 10.21
CA SER A 153 -15.43 -24.63 9.39
C SER A 153 -14.44 -25.76 9.63
N ASP A 154 -14.94 -26.91 10.08
CA ASP A 154 -14.14 -28.12 10.23
C ASP A 154 -13.72 -28.59 8.82
N THR A 155 -12.48 -28.29 8.42
CA THR A 155 -11.88 -28.82 7.18
C THR A 155 -11.31 -30.22 7.38
N THR A 156 -11.55 -30.85 8.54
CA THR A 156 -11.21 -32.24 8.84
C THR A 156 -12.09 -33.16 7.99
N GLY A 157 -11.65 -33.43 6.76
CA GLY A 157 -12.36 -34.31 5.82
C GLY A 157 -12.50 -33.76 4.40
N GLN A 158 -11.83 -32.64 4.03
CA GLN A 158 -11.68 -32.33 2.60
C GLN A 158 -10.96 -33.51 1.93
N SER A 159 -11.73 -34.20 1.10
CA SER A 159 -11.53 -35.58 0.67
C SER A 159 -10.21 -35.81 -0.06
N ASP A 160 -9.68 -37.03 0.09
CA ASP A 160 -8.64 -37.62 -0.75
C ASP A 160 -8.89 -37.47 -2.27
N SER A 161 -10.13 -37.16 -2.70
CA SER A 161 -10.53 -37.01 -4.12
C SER A 161 -9.74 -35.99 -4.93
N VAL A 162 -9.26 -34.89 -4.33
CA VAL A 162 -8.43 -33.89 -5.05
C VAL A 162 -7.03 -34.47 -5.31
N THR A 163 -6.45 -35.10 -4.29
CA THR A 163 -5.17 -35.79 -4.41
C THR A 163 -5.27 -36.96 -5.38
N ASP A 164 -6.38 -37.70 -5.35
CA ASP A 164 -6.67 -38.81 -6.28
C ASP A 164 -6.85 -38.32 -7.72
N PHE A 165 -7.45 -37.15 -7.93
CA PHE A 165 -7.57 -36.55 -9.26
C PHE A 165 -6.20 -36.16 -9.82
N TYR A 166 -5.39 -35.42 -9.06
CA TYR A 166 -4.08 -34.98 -9.52
C TYR A 166 -3.07 -36.13 -9.63
N SER A 167 -3.21 -37.20 -8.86
CA SER A 167 -2.35 -38.39 -8.97
C SER A 167 -2.58 -39.19 -10.26
N GLN A 168 -3.71 -39.01 -10.94
CA GLN A 168 -3.98 -39.60 -12.26
C GLN A 168 -3.30 -38.86 -13.41
N LEU A 169 -2.78 -37.66 -13.17
CA LEU A 169 -2.08 -36.91 -14.21
C LEU A 169 -0.69 -37.52 -14.47
N PRO A 170 -0.27 -37.63 -15.74
CA PRO A 170 1.05 -38.14 -16.07
C PRO A 170 2.14 -37.21 -15.54
N LEU A 171 3.21 -37.79 -15.00
CA LEU A 171 4.44 -37.06 -14.73
C LEU A 171 5.01 -36.56 -16.06
N CYS A 172 5.30 -35.26 -16.13
CA CYS A 172 5.83 -34.61 -17.31
C CYS A 172 7.03 -33.75 -16.94
N GLU A 173 7.97 -33.65 -17.88
CA GLU A 173 9.15 -32.79 -17.73
C GLU A 173 8.75 -31.32 -17.77
N LEU A 174 9.39 -30.49 -16.94
CA LEU A 174 9.09 -29.06 -16.86
C LEU A 174 9.26 -28.36 -18.22
N ALA A 175 10.22 -28.81 -19.03
CA ALA A 175 10.46 -28.31 -20.39
C ALA A 175 9.24 -28.53 -21.30
N ASP A 176 8.57 -29.67 -21.19
CA ASP A 176 7.39 -29.99 -21.99
C ASP A 176 6.19 -29.15 -21.56
N ILE A 177 6.05 -28.88 -20.25
CA ILE A 177 5.05 -27.94 -19.73
C ILE A 177 5.29 -26.54 -20.30
N PHE A 178 6.54 -26.07 -20.30
CA PHE A 178 6.91 -24.76 -20.85
C PHE A 178 6.58 -24.65 -22.35
N ARG A 179 6.89 -25.69 -23.12
CA ARG A 179 6.54 -25.77 -24.55
C ARG A 179 5.03 -25.77 -24.77
N PHE A 180 4.29 -26.56 -23.99
CA PHE A 180 2.83 -26.59 -24.05
C PHE A 180 2.22 -25.21 -23.74
N VAL A 181 2.66 -24.56 -22.67
CA VAL A 181 2.17 -23.22 -22.29
C VAL A 181 2.51 -22.19 -23.38
N ASN A 182 3.71 -22.25 -23.96
CA ASN A 182 4.07 -21.36 -25.06
C ASN A 182 3.24 -21.60 -26.32
N GLN A 183 2.91 -22.86 -26.65
CA GLN A 183 2.01 -23.16 -27.77
C GLN A 183 0.60 -22.58 -27.57
N ARG A 184 0.14 -22.49 -26.32
CA ARG A 184 -1.20 -21.97 -25.98
C ARG A 184 -1.24 -20.45 -25.83
N CYS A 185 -0.25 -19.86 -25.18
CA CYS A 185 -0.27 -18.45 -24.78
C CYS A 185 0.75 -17.59 -25.53
N GLN A 186 1.66 -18.20 -26.31
CA GLN A 186 2.71 -17.52 -27.09
C GLN A 186 3.58 -16.55 -26.27
N PHE A 187 3.78 -16.82 -24.98
CA PHE A 187 4.46 -15.89 -24.06
C PHE A 187 5.91 -15.59 -24.44
N LEU A 188 6.61 -16.49 -25.14
CA LEU A 188 7.96 -16.22 -25.61
C LEU A 188 8.02 -15.09 -26.64
N SER A 189 6.94 -14.83 -27.38
CA SER A 189 6.89 -13.73 -28.35
C SER A 189 6.98 -12.35 -27.70
N ALA A 190 6.61 -12.24 -26.41
CA ALA A 190 6.76 -11.02 -25.62
C ALA A 190 8.24 -10.73 -25.26
N LEU A 191 9.11 -11.74 -25.33
CA LEU A 191 10.55 -11.60 -25.13
C LEU A 191 11.18 -11.01 -26.39
N THR A 192 11.06 -9.70 -26.54
CA THR A 192 11.60 -8.94 -27.66
C THR A 192 13.10 -8.65 -27.44
N PRO A 193 13.93 -8.57 -28.50
CA PRO A 193 15.34 -8.24 -28.34
C PRO A 193 15.52 -6.77 -27.94
N LEU A 194 16.62 -6.45 -27.26
CA LEU A 194 16.95 -5.07 -26.87
C LEU A 194 17.07 -4.12 -28.09
N GLN A 195 17.56 -4.65 -29.21
CA GLN A 195 17.77 -3.90 -30.45
C GLN A 195 17.11 -4.62 -31.64
N PRO A 196 15.79 -4.44 -31.84
CA PRO A 196 15.04 -5.20 -32.85
C PRO A 196 15.53 -4.97 -34.29
N LEU A 197 16.10 -3.80 -34.60
CA LEU A 197 16.58 -3.46 -35.94
C LEU A 197 17.83 -4.25 -36.40
N TYR A 198 18.57 -4.86 -35.47
CA TYR A 198 19.85 -5.52 -35.76
C TYR A 198 19.79 -7.05 -35.67
N VAL A 199 18.64 -7.61 -35.30
CA VAL A 199 18.44 -9.05 -35.15
C VAL A 199 17.98 -9.66 -36.48
N LYS A 200 18.86 -10.42 -37.13
CA LYS A 200 18.59 -11.09 -38.42
C LYS A 200 17.89 -12.44 -38.28
N THR A 201 18.05 -13.07 -37.12
CA THR A 201 17.46 -14.38 -36.80
C THR A 201 16.74 -14.23 -35.47
N GLY A 202 15.46 -14.63 -35.39
CA GLY A 202 14.69 -14.57 -34.16
C GLY A 202 15.34 -15.36 -33.01
N ALA A 203 14.91 -15.07 -31.78
CA ALA A 203 15.39 -15.78 -30.61
C ALA A 203 15.10 -17.29 -30.72
N ASP A 204 16.10 -18.10 -30.39
CA ASP A 204 15.89 -19.54 -30.24
C ASP A 204 15.00 -19.83 -29.02
N ALA A 205 13.89 -20.52 -29.25
CA ALA A 205 12.88 -20.75 -28.23
C ALA A 205 13.43 -21.63 -27.09
N ASP A 206 14.24 -22.63 -27.41
CA ASP A 206 14.84 -23.51 -26.42
C ASP A 206 15.85 -22.75 -25.55
N SER A 207 16.67 -21.87 -26.15
CA SER A 207 17.56 -20.95 -25.42
C SER A 207 16.80 -20.00 -24.50
N LEU A 208 15.69 -19.41 -24.94
CA LEU A 208 14.85 -18.56 -24.09
C LEU A 208 14.25 -19.33 -22.90
N MET A 209 13.69 -20.51 -23.15
CA MET A 209 13.14 -21.36 -22.09
C MET A 209 14.22 -21.76 -21.08
N ALA A 210 15.39 -22.21 -21.57
CA ALA A 210 16.51 -22.61 -20.74
C ALA A 210 17.01 -21.45 -19.87
N VAL A 211 17.09 -20.22 -20.41
CA VAL A 211 17.44 -19.03 -19.63
C VAL A 211 16.40 -18.75 -18.54
N ILE A 212 15.10 -18.78 -18.86
CA ILE A 212 14.05 -18.55 -17.85
C ILE A 212 14.17 -19.57 -16.72
N MET A 213 14.30 -20.86 -17.06
CA MET A 213 14.47 -21.93 -16.06
C MET A 213 15.73 -21.75 -15.23
N ALA A 214 16.86 -21.41 -15.86
CA ALA A 214 18.13 -21.20 -15.19
C ALA A 214 18.04 -20.11 -14.11
N GLN A 215 17.35 -19.01 -14.41
CA GLN A 215 17.15 -17.91 -13.48
C GLN A 215 16.08 -18.23 -12.42
N ALA A 216 14.95 -18.82 -12.81
CA ALA A 216 13.88 -19.17 -11.89
C ALA A 216 14.29 -20.22 -10.85
N MET A 217 15.11 -21.20 -11.24
CA MET A 217 15.64 -22.24 -10.36
C MET A 217 16.90 -21.81 -9.59
N ASN A 218 17.37 -20.57 -9.78
CA ASN A 218 18.60 -20.05 -9.19
C ASN A 218 19.85 -20.92 -9.50
N HIS A 219 19.87 -21.61 -10.65
CA HIS A 219 21.00 -22.39 -11.14
C HIS A 219 22.00 -21.53 -11.93
N GLY A 220 21.51 -20.47 -12.58
CA GLY A 220 22.29 -19.61 -13.47
C GLY A 220 22.66 -20.28 -14.81
N ASN A 221 23.13 -19.46 -15.76
CA ASN A 221 23.38 -19.90 -17.14
C ASN A 221 24.53 -20.91 -17.26
N LEU A 222 25.53 -20.85 -16.36
CA LEU A 222 26.66 -21.78 -16.38
C LEU A 222 26.21 -23.21 -16.11
N THR A 223 25.53 -23.43 -14.99
CA THR A 223 24.98 -24.74 -14.62
C THR A 223 24.05 -25.26 -15.71
N MET A 224 23.15 -24.40 -16.22
CA MET A 224 22.23 -24.77 -17.29
C MET A 224 22.96 -25.22 -18.57
N SER A 225 24.06 -24.56 -18.95
CA SER A 225 24.85 -24.95 -20.13
C SER A 225 25.60 -26.28 -19.95
N GLN A 226 25.87 -26.71 -18.71
CA GLN A 226 26.52 -27.99 -18.43
C GLN A 226 25.52 -29.15 -18.43
N THR A 227 24.23 -28.86 -18.21
CA THR A 227 23.16 -29.86 -18.10
C THR A 227 22.24 -29.89 -19.32
N SER A 228 22.47 -29.04 -20.31
CA SER A 228 21.69 -28.96 -21.56
C SER A 228 22.62 -28.97 -22.77
N ASP A 229 22.05 -29.21 -23.95
CA ASP A 229 22.78 -29.15 -25.22
C ASP A 229 23.01 -27.72 -25.74
N ILE A 230 22.80 -26.70 -24.89
CA ILE A 230 22.90 -25.28 -25.26
C ILE A 230 24.20 -24.68 -24.68
N PRO A 231 25.09 -24.13 -25.53
CA PRO A 231 26.35 -23.59 -25.04
C PRO A 231 26.16 -22.31 -24.23
N TYR A 232 27.05 -22.09 -23.26
CA TYR A 232 26.98 -20.95 -22.33
C TYR A 232 26.80 -19.59 -23.03
N HIS A 233 27.54 -19.34 -24.11
CA HIS A 233 27.47 -18.06 -24.82
C HIS A 233 26.07 -17.80 -25.39
N ALA A 234 25.38 -18.81 -25.92
CA ALA A 234 24.02 -18.68 -26.43
C ALA A 234 23.02 -18.35 -25.32
N LEU A 235 23.15 -18.98 -24.14
CA LEU A 235 22.33 -18.66 -22.97
C LEU A 235 22.62 -17.25 -22.44
N ASN A 236 23.89 -16.85 -22.40
CA ASN A 236 24.29 -15.53 -21.93
C ASN A 236 23.79 -14.42 -22.87
N ASP A 237 23.95 -14.59 -24.18
CA ASP A 237 23.45 -13.65 -25.17
C ASP A 237 21.93 -13.56 -25.11
N SER A 238 21.24 -14.69 -24.95
CA SER A 238 19.78 -14.72 -24.80
C SER A 238 19.30 -13.99 -23.54
N TYR A 239 20.00 -14.19 -22.42
CA TYR A 239 19.70 -13.49 -21.17
C TYR A 239 19.83 -11.98 -21.31
N GLU A 240 20.97 -11.48 -21.80
CA GLU A 240 21.23 -10.04 -21.97
C GLU A 240 20.31 -9.39 -22.99
N GLN A 241 20.00 -10.09 -24.10
CA GLN A 241 19.21 -9.53 -25.18
C GLN A 241 17.70 -9.57 -24.95
N TYR A 242 17.17 -10.52 -24.18
CA TYR A 242 15.72 -10.78 -24.14
C TYR A 242 15.12 -10.75 -22.73
N LEU A 243 15.88 -11.08 -21.68
CA LEU A 243 15.35 -11.22 -20.33
C LEU A 243 15.40 -9.89 -19.57
N ARG A 244 14.33 -9.09 -19.69
CA ARG A 244 14.17 -7.81 -18.98
C ARG A 244 12.89 -7.81 -18.18
N LEU A 245 12.81 -6.95 -17.17
CA LEU A 245 11.60 -6.84 -16.35
C LEU A 245 10.35 -6.58 -17.20
N SER A 246 10.43 -5.70 -18.21
CA SER A 246 9.29 -5.37 -19.06
C SER A 246 8.84 -6.55 -19.92
N THR A 247 9.77 -7.29 -20.52
CA THR A 247 9.46 -8.45 -21.36
C THR A 247 8.98 -9.64 -20.52
N LEU A 248 9.53 -9.84 -19.32
CA LEU A 248 9.05 -10.82 -18.33
C LEU A 248 7.63 -10.52 -17.87
N LYS A 249 7.32 -9.25 -17.56
CA LYS A 249 5.94 -8.85 -17.20
C LYS A 249 4.97 -9.11 -18.34
N ALA A 250 5.31 -8.70 -19.56
CA ALA A 250 4.48 -8.96 -20.73
C ALA A 250 4.29 -10.46 -20.99
N ALA A 251 5.33 -11.28 -20.80
CA ALA A 251 5.22 -12.73 -20.89
C ALA A 251 4.28 -13.32 -19.81
N CYS A 252 4.37 -12.84 -18.57
CA CYS A 252 3.43 -13.23 -17.51
C CYS A 252 1.99 -12.81 -17.85
N ASP A 253 1.78 -11.61 -18.39
CA ASP A 253 0.46 -11.13 -18.84
C ASP A 253 -0.11 -12.05 -19.92
N CYS A 254 0.69 -12.46 -20.92
CA CYS A 254 0.25 -13.44 -21.92
C CYS A 254 -0.22 -14.76 -21.30
N ILE A 255 0.47 -15.25 -20.27
CA ILE A 255 0.09 -16.49 -19.58
C ILE A 255 -1.20 -16.27 -18.78
N GLY A 256 -1.29 -15.19 -17.99
CA GLY A 256 -2.48 -14.85 -17.21
C GLY A 256 -3.71 -14.68 -18.09
N ASP A 257 -3.59 -13.96 -19.19
CA ASP A 257 -4.66 -13.73 -20.16
C ASP A 257 -5.06 -15.02 -20.86
N GLY A 258 -4.10 -15.88 -21.20
CA GLY A 258 -4.36 -17.22 -21.69
C GLY A 258 -5.19 -18.05 -20.69
N ILE A 259 -4.82 -18.04 -19.41
CA ILE A 259 -5.57 -18.74 -18.34
C ILE A 259 -7.00 -18.21 -18.23
N LYS A 260 -7.18 -16.89 -18.33
CA LYS A 260 -8.52 -16.25 -18.29
C LYS A 260 -9.47 -16.78 -19.37
N THR A 261 -8.96 -17.21 -20.52
CA THR A 261 -9.78 -17.77 -21.61
C THR A 261 -10.26 -19.20 -21.36
N LEU A 262 -9.72 -19.90 -20.36
CA LEU A 262 -10.06 -21.29 -20.10
C LEU A 262 -11.47 -21.41 -19.51
N PRO A 263 -12.29 -22.41 -19.93
CA PRO A 263 -13.63 -22.62 -19.38
C PRO A 263 -13.68 -22.85 -17.87
N VAL A 264 -12.58 -23.32 -17.28
CA VAL A 264 -12.47 -23.57 -15.84
C VAL A 264 -12.26 -22.28 -15.03
N PHE A 265 -11.78 -21.20 -15.65
CA PHE A 265 -11.38 -19.98 -14.95
C PHE A 265 -12.45 -19.38 -14.02
N PRO A 266 -13.74 -19.28 -14.40
CA PRO A 266 -14.78 -18.75 -13.52
C PRO A 266 -14.98 -19.55 -12.22
N TYR A 267 -14.55 -20.83 -12.19
CA TYR A 267 -14.69 -21.72 -11.03
C TYR A 267 -13.52 -21.61 -10.06
N TYR A 268 -12.48 -20.83 -10.36
CA TYR A 268 -11.42 -20.56 -9.40
C TYR A 268 -11.84 -19.58 -8.30
N SER A 269 -12.84 -18.75 -8.59
CA SER A 269 -13.40 -17.83 -7.62
C SER A 269 -14.26 -18.54 -6.59
N GLN A 270 -14.16 -18.10 -5.33
CA GLN A 270 -15.03 -18.59 -4.26
C GLN A 270 -16.50 -18.24 -4.52
N GLU A 271 -16.74 -17.06 -5.07
CA GLU A 271 -18.04 -16.60 -5.53
C GLU A 271 -18.02 -16.38 -7.03
N LEU A 272 -18.99 -16.97 -7.74
CA LEU A 272 -18.99 -16.99 -9.19
C LEU A 272 -19.09 -15.55 -9.75
N GLY A 273 -18.07 -15.14 -10.50
CA GLY A 273 -18.00 -13.80 -11.09
C GLY A 273 -17.25 -12.77 -10.25
N GLU A 274 -16.86 -13.09 -9.01
CA GLU A 274 -16.03 -12.21 -8.19
C GLU A 274 -14.56 -12.63 -8.24
N LEU A 275 -13.66 -11.71 -8.54
CA LEU A 275 -12.22 -11.99 -8.60
C LEU A 275 -11.53 -11.34 -7.40
N TYR A 276 -11.02 -12.18 -6.50
CA TYR A 276 -10.28 -11.73 -5.34
C TYR A 276 -8.78 -11.67 -5.64
N GLY A 277 -8.21 -10.49 -5.51
CA GLY A 277 -6.78 -10.24 -5.55
C GLY A 277 -6.19 -10.29 -4.14
N ALA A 278 -5.16 -11.09 -3.90
CA ALA A 278 -4.44 -11.13 -2.64
C ALA A 278 -3.08 -10.44 -2.79
N VAL A 279 -2.79 -9.52 -1.87
CA VAL A 279 -1.47 -8.89 -1.75
C VAL A 279 -0.70 -9.46 -0.58
N ASP A 280 0.57 -9.80 -0.82
CA ASP A 280 1.48 -10.26 0.23
C ASP A 280 2.93 -9.87 -0.09
N GLY A 281 3.68 -9.56 0.97
CA GLY A 281 5.11 -9.29 0.91
C GLY A 281 5.93 -10.49 1.36
N GLN A 282 6.61 -11.19 0.46
CA GLN A 282 7.50 -12.30 0.84
C GLN A 282 8.90 -11.80 1.18
N LYS A 283 9.47 -12.26 2.30
CA LYS A 283 10.73 -11.73 2.84
C LYS A 283 11.90 -12.61 2.39
N PHE A 284 12.84 -12.05 1.62
CA PHE A 284 14.01 -12.76 1.09
C PHE A 284 15.30 -12.14 1.62
N SER A 285 16.10 -12.94 2.32
CA SER A 285 17.48 -12.57 2.67
C SER A 285 18.34 -12.52 1.41
N VAL A 286 19.27 -11.56 1.34
CA VAL A 286 20.19 -11.44 0.22
C VAL A 286 21.63 -11.53 0.71
N GLU A 287 22.44 -12.34 0.04
CA GLU A 287 23.88 -12.44 0.34
C GLU A 287 24.62 -11.17 -0.07
N ARG A 288 24.28 -10.62 -1.25
CA ARG A 288 24.85 -9.38 -1.79
C ARG A 288 23.80 -8.27 -1.75
N PRO A 289 23.90 -7.31 -0.81
CA PRO A 289 22.90 -6.26 -0.66
C PRO A 289 22.80 -5.37 -1.90
N THR A 290 21.59 -5.22 -2.43
CA THR A 290 21.26 -4.25 -3.48
C THR A 290 20.84 -2.90 -2.89
N ILE A 291 20.58 -1.89 -3.73
CA ILE A 291 20.08 -0.58 -3.28
C ILE A 291 18.75 -0.66 -2.52
N LYS A 292 17.94 -1.70 -2.78
CA LYS A 292 16.66 -1.95 -2.10
C LYS A 292 16.81 -2.83 -0.86
N ALA A 293 17.95 -3.49 -0.66
CA ALA A 293 18.17 -4.36 0.48
C ALA A 293 18.26 -3.53 1.77
N ARG A 294 17.51 -3.94 2.79
CA ARG A 294 17.43 -3.27 4.09
C ARG A 294 17.61 -4.26 5.22
N ALA A 295 18.16 -3.78 6.33
CA ALA A 295 18.30 -4.57 7.53
C ALA A 295 16.94 -4.69 8.23
N SER A 296 16.60 -5.88 8.70
CA SER A 296 15.46 -6.11 9.58
C SER A 296 15.82 -7.18 10.58
N LYS A 297 15.90 -6.81 11.86
CA LYS A 297 16.27 -7.75 12.93
C LYS A 297 15.27 -8.90 13.03
N LYS A 298 13.99 -8.63 12.78
CA LYS A 298 12.90 -9.62 12.83
C LYS A 298 13.04 -10.69 11.73
N TYR A 299 13.36 -10.27 10.51
CA TYR A 299 13.30 -11.17 9.34
C TYR A 299 14.68 -11.69 8.90
N PHE A 300 15.75 -10.91 9.10
CA PHE A 300 17.07 -11.20 8.56
C PHE A 300 18.18 -11.24 9.62
N GLY A 301 17.85 -11.05 10.90
CA GLY A 301 18.83 -10.99 11.98
C GLY A 301 19.83 -9.84 11.79
N LEU A 302 21.11 -10.18 11.59
CA LEU A 302 22.18 -9.22 11.28
C LEU A 302 22.35 -8.95 9.78
N GLY A 303 21.66 -9.73 8.94
CA GLY A 303 21.70 -9.62 7.49
C GLY A 303 20.81 -8.51 6.94
N LYS A 304 20.81 -8.42 5.61
CA LYS A 304 19.91 -7.55 4.84
C LYS A 304 19.07 -8.41 3.90
N GLY A 305 17.91 -7.90 3.53
CA GLY A 305 17.00 -8.56 2.63
C GLY A 305 16.07 -7.59 1.93
N VAL A 306 15.25 -8.14 1.04
CA VAL A 306 14.22 -7.45 0.29
C VAL A 306 12.87 -8.09 0.58
N VAL A 307 11.81 -7.36 0.29
CA VAL A 307 10.44 -7.89 0.32
C VAL A 307 9.93 -7.94 -1.11
N ALA A 308 9.59 -9.13 -1.60
CA ALA A 308 8.89 -9.29 -2.87
C ALA A 308 7.40 -9.09 -2.62
N TYR A 309 6.90 -7.92 -2.98
CA TYR A 309 5.50 -7.58 -2.86
C TYR A 309 4.78 -8.05 -4.12
N THR A 310 3.75 -8.87 -3.94
CA THR A 310 3.07 -9.58 -5.03
C THR A 310 1.56 -9.41 -4.94
N LEU A 311 0.92 -9.32 -6.10
CA LEU A 311 -0.54 -9.37 -6.27
C LEU A 311 -0.86 -10.65 -7.02
N LEU A 312 -1.61 -11.53 -6.38
CA LEU A 312 -2.10 -12.77 -6.97
C LEU A 312 -3.62 -12.73 -7.10
N CYS A 313 -4.17 -13.36 -8.12
CA CYS A 313 -5.61 -13.63 -8.20
C CYS A 313 -5.80 -15.10 -8.53
N ASN A 314 -6.50 -15.85 -7.67
CA ASN A 314 -6.76 -17.28 -7.91
C ASN A 314 -5.50 -18.09 -8.26
N HIS A 315 -4.41 -17.87 -7.49
CA HIS A 315 -3.06 -18.45 -7.70
C HIS A 315 -2.30 -17.98 -8.95
N ILE A 316 -2.85 -17.05 -9.73
CA ILE A 316 -2.18 -16.45 -10.88
C ILE A 316 -1.44 -15.19 -10.40
N PRO A 317 -0.12 -15.09 -10.55
CA PRO A 317 0.63 -13.89 -10.21
C PRO A 317 0.36 -12.81 -11.27
N LEU A 318 -0.35 -11.74 -10.89
CA LEU A 318 -0.72 -10.66 -11.79
C LEU A 318 0.36 -9.57 -11.84
N ASN A 319 0.93 -9.22 -10.70
CA ASN A 319 1.96 -8.20 -10.63
C ASN A 319 2.88 -8.43 -9.42
N GLY A 320 4.09 -7.88 -9.48
CA GLY A 320 5.01 -7.92 -8.37
C GLY A 320 6.22 -7.01 -8.55
N TYR A 321 6.79 -6.58 -7.43
CA TYR A 321 8.04 -5.85 -7.38
C TYR A 321 8.69 -5.91 -5.99
N LEU A 322 9.96 -5.49 -5.93
CA LEU A 322 10.72 -5.46 -4.69
C LEU A 322 10.54 -4.13 -3.95
N ILE A 323 10.25 -4.22 -2.65
CA ILE A 323 10.28 -3.13 -1.67
C ILE A 323 11.30 -3.44 -0.58
N GLY A 324 11.78 -2.42 0.13
CA GLY A 324 12.67 -2.58 1.26
C GLY A 324 11.92 -3.03 2.52
N ALA A 325 12.55 -3.84 3.37
CA ALA A 325 11.90 -4.38 4.58
C ALA A 325 11.51 -3.35 5.66
N HIS A 326 11.93 -2.10 5.52
CA HIS A 326 11.48 -0.96 6.32
C HIS A 326 10.24 -0.24 5.77
N GLU A 327 9.88 -0.52 4.51
CA GLU A 327 8.72 0.13 3.87
C GLU A 327 7.44 -0.50 4.38
N TYR A 328 6.42 0.32 4.56
CA TYR A 328 5.12 -0.15 5.03
C TYR A 328 4.32 -0.69 3.86
N GLU A 329 3.99 -1.99 3.90
CA GLU A 329 3.35 -2.72 2.80
C GLU A 329 2.04 -2.05 2.35
N ALA A 330 1.26 -1.48 3.27
CA ALA A 330 0.02 -0.77 2.92
C ALA A 330 0.23 0.36 1.91
N HIS A 331 1.37 1.04 1.88
CA HIS A 331 1.62 2.12 0.91
C HIS A 331 1.67 1.63 -0.55
N HIS A 332 1.78 0.32 -0.76
CA HIS A 332 1.98 -0.29 -2.05
C HIS A 332 0.73 -0.99 -2.61
N VAL A 333 -0.35 -1.10 -1.81
CA VAL A 333 -1.59 -1.81 -2.19
C VAL A 333 -2.24 -1.19 -3.43
N PHE A 334 -2.38 0.14 -3.44
CA PHE A 334 -2.94 0.84 -4.59
C PHE A 334 -2.03 0.72 -5.82
N ASP A 335 -0.73 0.97 -5.65
CA ASP A 335 0.24 0.96 -6.74
C ASP A 335 0.33 -0.39 -7.45
N ILE A 336 0.35 -1.51 -6.71
CA ILE A 336 0.49 -2.84 -7.33
C ILE A 336 -0.74 -3.23 -8.15
N TRP A 337 -1.92 -2.82 -7.70
CA TRP A 337 -3.18 -3.03 -8.39
C TRP A 337 -3.35 -2.09 -9.58
N TYR A 338 -3.15 -0.79 -9.37
CA TYR A 338 -3.32 0.22 -10.40
C TYR A 338 -2.36 0.02 -11.58
N ARG A 339 -1.18 -0.56 -11.32
CA ARG A 339 -0.18 -0.90 -12.35
C ARG A 339 -0.31 -2.33 -12.86
N ASN A 340 -1.40 -3.05 -12.57
CA ASN A 340 -1.65 -4.35 -13.15
C ASN A 340 -1.96 -4.18 -14.65
N THR A 341 -1.18 -4.85 -15.50
CA THR A 341 -1.31 -4.79 -16.96
C THR A 341 -1.99 -6.01 -17.55
N SER A 342 -2.20 -7.07 -16.75
CA SER A 342 -2.93 -8.26 -17.17
C SER A 342 -4.40 -7.95 -17.43
N GLY A 343 -5.02 -8.74 -18.30
CA GLY A 343 -6.45 -8.72 -18.55
C GLY A 343 -7.28 -9.31 -17.40
N ILE A 344 -6.67 -9.88 -16.37
CA ILE A 344 -7.35 -10.30 -15.13
C ILE A 344 -7.37 -9.11 -14.17
N VAL A 345 -8.54 -8.51 -13.98
CA VAL A 345 -8.72 -7.38 -13.05
C VAL A 345 -9.55 -7.84 -11.86
N PRO A 346 -8.95 -7.95 -10.66
CA PRO A 346 -9.70 -8.27 -9.45
C PRO A 346 -10.79 -7.23 -9.17
N THR A 347 -11.94 -7.69 -8.67
CA THR A 347 -13.06 -6.84 -8.20
C THR A 347 -12.89 -6.43 -6.75
N ALA A 348 -12.14 -7.22 -5.98
CA ALA A 348 -11.77 -6.93 -4.60
C ALA A 348 -10.30 -7.27 -4.35
N ILE A 349 -9.68 -6.55 -3.42
CA ILE A 349 -8.33 -6.85 -2.91
C ILE A 349 -8.39 -7.19 -1.44
N THR A 350 -7.70 -8.26 -1.08
CA THR A 350 -7.45 -8.69 0.29
C THR A 350 -5.96 -8.67 0.58
N GLY A 351 -5.62 -8.48 1.85
CA GLY A 351 -4.26 -8.48 2.37
C GLY A 351 -4.30 -8.68 3.88
N ASP A 352 -3.13 -8.86 4.50
CA ASP A 352 -3.04 -8.99 5.95
C ASP A 352 -3.15 -7.61 6.66
N MET A 353 -2.97 -7.60 7.98
CA MET A 353 -2.96 -6.38 8.79
C MET A 353 -1.94 -5.33 8.33
N HIS A 354 -0.82 -5.73 7.71
CA HIS A 354 0.20 -4.80 7.23
C HIS A 354 -0.21 -4.09 5.94
N SER A 355 -1.30 -4.53 5.31
CA SER A 355 -1.91 -3.89 4.14
C SER A 355 -2.97 -2.83 4.51
N ILE A 356 -3.41 -2.79 5.77
CA ILE A 356 -4.48 -1.88 6.23
C ILE A 356 -3.97 -0.45 6.35
N ASN A 357 -4.59 0.46 5.59
CA ASN A 357 -4.40 1.90 5.72
C ASN A 357 -5.73 2.62 5.43
N ARG A 358 -6.12 3.57 6.28
CA ARG A 358 -7.34 4.36 6.10
C ARG A 358 -7.38 5.10 4.76
N ALA A 359 -6.23 5.55 4.26
CA ALA A 359 -6.12 6.16 2.95
C ALA A 359 -6.42 5.17 1.81
N ASN A 360 -5.99 3.90 1.94
CA ASN A 360 -6.25 2.89 0.90
C ASN A 360 -7.74 2.62 0.75
N PHE A 361 -8.52 2.58 1.84
CA PHE A 361 -9.97 2.41 1.75
C PHE A 361 -10.62 3.49 0.88
N ALA A 362 -10.23 4.77 1.10
CA ALA A 362 -10.75 5.88 0.31
C ALA A 362 -10.26 5.81 -1.14
N ILE A 363 -8.95 5.67 -1.35
CA ILE A 363 -8.36 5.69 -2.70
C ILE A 363 -8.89 4.53 -3.54
N LEU A 364 -8.87 3.29 -3.03
CA LEU A 364 -9.34 2.13 -3.79
C LEU A 364 -10.84 2.27 -4.13
N HIS A 365 -11.64 2.75 -3.18
CA HIS A 365 -13.06 3.01 -3.41
C HIS A 365 -13.29 4.07 -4.50
N TRP A 366 -12.49 5.14 -4.56
CA TRP A 366 -12.61 6.16 -5.60
C TRP A 366 -12.41 5.59 -7.01
N PHE A 367 -11.54 4.58 -7.14
CA PHE A 367 -11.29 3.86 -8.39
C PHE A 367 -12.21 2.63 -8.57
N GLY A 368 -13.23 2.46 -7.73
CA GLY A 368 -14.25 1.41 -7.86
C GLY A 368 -13.81 0.02 -7.37
N LEU A 369 -12.70 -0.08 -6.65
CA LEU A 369 -12.21 -1.35 -6.10
C LEU A 369 -12.62 -1.52 -4.63
N ARG A 370 -13.02 -2.73 -4.25
CA ARG A 370 -13.28 -3.08 -2.85
C ARG A 370 -11.99 -3.50 -2.15
N PHE A 371 -11.71 -2.93 -0.99
CA PHE A 371 -10.62 -3.36 -0.13
C PHE A 371 -11.16 -4.14 1.06
N GLU A 372 -10.89 -5.43 1.09
CA GLU A 372 -11.44 -6.40 2.05
C GLU A 372 -10.27 -7.10 2.78
N PRO A 373 -9.56 -6.38 3.68
CA PRO A 373 -8.43 -6.95 4.38
C PRO A 373 -8.86 -8.05 5.35
N ARG A 374 -7.97 -9.02 5.54
CA ARG A 374 -8.19 -10.13 6.46
C ARG A 374 -8.04 -9.66 7.90
N PHE A 375 -9.13 -9.68 8.66
CA PHE A 375 -9.09 -9.45 10.10
C PHE A 375 -8.63 -10.69 10.88
N THR A 376 -7.57 -10.53 11.68
CA THR A 376 -7.04 -11.61 12.54
C THR A 376 -7.81 -11.73 13.84
N SER A 377 -8.32 -10.61 14.35
CA SER A 377 -9.01 -10.50 15.63
C SER A 377 -10.35 -9.80 15.44
N THR A 378 -11.43 -10.53 15.73
CA THR A 378 -12.78 -9.98 15.69
C THR A 378 -12.96 -8.89 16.76
N GLU A 379 -12.37 -9.08 17.94
CA GLU A 379 -12.46 -8.11 19.04
C GLU A 379 -11.80 -6.76 18.69
N ASP A 380 -10.68 -6.77 17.96
CA ASP A 380 -10.00 -5.53 17.57
C ASP A 380 -10.76 -4.81 16.44
N MET A 381 -11.33 -5.56 15.50
CA MET A 381 -12.20 -5.00 14.46
C MET A 381 -13.42 -4.29 15.08
N LEU A 382 -14.07 -4.89 16.09
CA LEU A 382 -15.24 -4.30 16.74
C LEU A 382 -14.94 -2.93 17.38
N LYS A 383 -13.70 -2.67 17.80
CA LYS A 383 -13.28 -1.38 18.38
C LYS A 383 -13.19 -0.26 17.34
N GLU A 384 -13.08 -0.61 16.06
CA GLU A 384 -12.98 0.35 14.95
C GLU A 384 -14.33 0.55 14.22
N LEU A 385 -15.42 -0.02 14.72
CA LEU A 385 -16.76 0.13 14.12
C LEU A 385 -17.46 1.39 14.64
N TYR A 386 -17.66 2.36 13.76
CA TYR A 386 -18.38 3.60 14.03
C TYR A 386 -19.70 3.66 13.26
N CYS A 387 -20.56 4.58 13.67
CA CYS A 387 -21.79 4.91 12.94
C CYS A 387 -21.80 6.38 12.53
N ALA A 388 -22.52 6.72 11.47
CA ALA A 388 -22.62 8.11 11.01
C ALA A 388 -23.63 8.94 11.83
N GLY A 389 -24.73 8.32 12.29
CA GLY A 389 -25.78 8.95 13.08
C GLY A 389 -25.59 8.83 14.59
N ASP A 390 -26.66 9.12 15.33
CA ASP A 390 -26.68 8.97 16.79
C ASP A 390 -26.53 7.48 17.21
N PRO A 391 -25.51 7.12 18.01
CA PRO A 391 -25.31 5.77 18.53
C PRO A 391 -26.54 5.19 19.24
N GLU A 392 -27.38 6.05 19.84
CA GLU A 392 -28.63 5.67 20.51
C GLU A 392 -29.58 4.86 19.60
N ARG A 393 -29.55 5.11 18.29
CA ARG A 393 -30.37 4.38 17.30
C ARG A 393 -30.04 2.88 17.25
N TYR A 394 -28.83 2.50 17.67
CA TYR A 394 -28.33 1.13 17.61
C TYR A 394 -28.39 0.41 18.96
N LYS A 395 -29.02 0.99 20.00
CA LYS A 395 -29.16 0.35 21.33
C LYS A 395 -29.79 -1.04 21.31
N LYS A 396 -30.66 -1.31 20.32
CA LYS A 396 -31.32 -2.61 20.15
C LYS A 396 -30.50 -3.59 19.32
N CYS A 397 -29.31 -3.20 18.85
CA CYS A 397 -28.42 -4.09 18.11
C CYS A 397 -27.62 -4.97 19.05
N LEU A 398 -27.31 -6.20 18.61
CA LEU A 398 -26.46 -7.12 19.38
C LEU A 398 -25.03 -6.58 19.51
N ILE A 399 -24.55 -5.93 18.45
CA ILE A 399 -23.29 -5.22 18.42
C ILE A 399 -23.59 -3.74 18.25
N GLN A 400 -22.97 -2.91 19.09
CA GLN A 400 -23.17 -1.46 19.10
C GLN A 400 -21.94 -0.77 18.51
N PRO A 401 -22.13 0.37 17.80
CA PRO A 401 -21.00 1.18 17.34
C PRO A 401 -20.25 1.77 18.53
N VAL A 402 -18.92 1.89 18.40
CA VAL A 402 -18.03 2.46 19.43
C VAL A 402 -18.28 3.96 19.60
N GLY A 403 -18.69 4.63 18.53
CA GLY A 403 -19.03 6.05 18.56
C GLY A 403 -19.59 6.56 17.24
N GLN A 404 -19.69 7.88 17.16
CA GLN A 404 -20.16 8.60 15.97
C GLN A 404 -18.98 9.14 15.16
N ILE A 405 -19.06 9.03 13.84
CA ILE A 405 -18.10 9.65 12.91
C ILE A 405 -18.26 11.17 12.98
N ASN A 406 -17.14 11.89 13.09
CA ASN A 406 -17.16 13.35 13.12
C ASN A 406 -17.39 13.94 11.71
N GLN A 407 -18.65 14.23 11.39
CA GLN A 407 -19.03 14.81 10.09
C GLN A 407 -18.66 16.30 9.93
N GLN A 408 -18.32 17.01 11.02
CA GLN A 408 -17.99 18.44 10.94
C GLN A 408 -16.62 18.72 10.31
N VAL A 409 -15.78 17.69 10.16
CA VAL A 409 -14.47 17.83 9.51
C VAL A 409 -14.61 18.04 8.00
N TYR A 410 -15.72 17.61 7.40
CA TYR A 410 -15.92 17.66 5.94
C TYR A 410 -16.31 19.05 5.40
N HIS A 411 -16.83 19.94 6.25
CA HIS A 411 -17.31 21.28 5.85
C HIS A 411 -16.29 22.40 6.11
N ARG A 412 -15.03 22.06 6.41
CA ARG A 412 -13.91 22.99 6.50
C ARG A 412 -13.01 22.83 5.29
#